data_AF-A0A7M7JIQ9-F1
#
_entry.id   AF-A0A7M7JIQ9-F1
#
_cell.length_a   1.000
_cell.length_b   1.000
_cell.length_c   1.000
_cell.angle_alpha   90.00
_cell.angle_beta   90.00
_cell.angle_gamma   90.00
#
_symmetry.space_group_name_H-M   'P 1'
#
loop_
_entity.id
_entity.type
_entity.pdbx_description
1 polymer ?
#
loop_
_entity_poly.entity_id
_entity_poly.type
_entity_poly.pdbx_seq_one_letter_code
_entity_poly.pdbx_strand_id
1 'polypeptide(L)'
;MEVFRKIPGVENGSLSLKAFTDFIRNTFPGCDADPHFEKKVLMIFKRFSMSDPDVMVQTDFTKLYDYFLRRCMHPKCALIIVDFQNDFVDGSLSLKRCPRGENPEVLIPGLNKMVDLFDVVVYTYDWHPENHISFLECFKKRKLHSTCTEKASDVTPGTMLVFDVDGRPVKQQMWPRHCIQNTKGAELHKGLKVKPDSIIIHKGEEVDVDSYSAFWDNLRISKTSLVVDLRSKQVNHVYIAGIAYDACVLWTAMDAMSEGFMTTLIRDLTCSIANETTAEADARLKKANCPLICTGIW
;
A
#
# COMPACT_ATOMS: atom_id res chain seq x y z
N MET A 1 16.39 -28.89 -2.30
CA MET A 1 16.97 -30.07 -1.60
C MET A 1 18.34 -30.47 -2.15
N GLU A 2 18.52 -30.63 -3.46
CA GLU A 2 19.85 -30.76 -4.09
C GLU A 2 20.69 -29.47 -3.97
N VAL A 3 20.02 -28.31 -4.02
CA VAL A 3 20.63 -26.98 -3.85
C VAL A 3 21.45 -26.88 -2.56
N PHE A 4 20.94 -27.37 -1.42
CA PHE A 4 21.64 -27.26 -0.13
C PHE A 4 23.02 -27.92 -0.18
N ARG A 5 23.12 -29.13 -0.74
CA ARG A 5 24.40 -29.86 -0.86
C ARG A 5 25.38 -29.21 -1.83
N LYS A 6 24.90 -28.31 -2.70
CA LYS A 6 25.72 -27.56 -3.66
C LYS A 6 26.14 -26.19 -3.14
N ILE A 7 25.66 -25.77 -1.96
CA ILE A 7 26.10 -24.50 -1.35
C ILE A 7 27.56 -24.64 -0.92
N PRO A 8 28.48 -23.78 -1.40
CA PRO A 8 29.86 -23.77 -0.92
C PRO A 8 29.93 -23.58 0.59
N GLY A 9 30.70 -24.41 1.29
CA GLY A 9 30.85 -24.36 2.75
C GLY A 9 29.85 -25.21 3.54
N VAL A 10 29.04 -26.05 2.87
CA VAL A 10 28.34 -27.15 3.55
C VAL A 10 29.32 -28.27 3.86
N GLU A 11 29.49 -28.56 5.15
CA GLU A 11 30.39 -29.60 5.66
C GLU A 11 29.62 -30.50 6.62
N ASN A 12 29.82 -31.81 6.50
CA ASN A 12 29.15 -32.83 7.32
C ASN A 12 27.60 -32.69 7.38
N GLY A 13 26.99 -32.18 6.30
CA GLY A 13 25.53 -31.99 6.21
C GLY A 13 24.99 -30.73 6.90
N SER A 14 25.86 -29.81 7.29
CA SER A 14 25.51 -28.57 8.00
C SER A 14 26.14 -27.34 7.33
N LEU A 15 25.50 -26.19 7.48
CA LEU A 15 25.96 -24.91 6.97
C LEU A 15 26.24 -23.97 8.14
N SER A 16 27.48 -23.50 8.28
CA SER A 16 27.84 -22.52 9.30
C SER A 16 27.25 -21.13 9.00
N LEU A 17 27.17 -20.27 10.02
CA LEU A 17 26.77 -18.86 9.83
C LEU A 17 27.63 -18.17 8.77
N LYS A 18 28.96 -18.38 8.78
CA LYS A 18 29.88 -17.77 7.81
C LYS A 18 29.54 -18.19 6.37
N ALA A 19 29.40 -19.49 6.14
CA ALA A 19 29.05 -20.02 4.82
C ALA A 19 27.65 -19.56 4.38
N PHE A 20 26.71 -19.45 5.31
CA PHE A 20 25.39 -18.87 5.06
C PHE A 20 25.45 -17.40 4.67
N THR A 21 26.25 -16.58 5.36
CA THR A 21 26.47 -15.17 5.00
C THR A 21 27.01 -15.03 3.59
N ASP A 22 28.00 -15.84 3.22
CA ASP A 22 28.58 -15.84 1.87
C ASP A 22 27.54 -16.27 0.83
N PHE A 23 26.72 -17.28 1.14
CA PHE A 23 25.60 -17.69 0.31
C PHE A 23 24.59 -16.55 0.06
N ILE A 24 24.21 -15.80 1.10
CA ILE A 24 23.29 -14.65 0.96
C ILE A 24 23.94 -13.55 0.09
N ARG A 25 25.22 -13.22 0.31
CA ARG A 25 25.94 -12.21 -0.48
C ARG A 25 25.98 -12.56 -1.97
N ASN A 26 26.20 -13.83 -2.28
CA ASN A 26 26.22 -14.32 -3.66
C ASN A 26 24.82 -14.38 -4.29
N THR A 27 23.79 -14.67 -3.48
CA THR A 27 22.40 -14.76 -3.95
C THR A 27 21.79 -13.38 -4.21
N PHE A 28 22.15 -12.38 -3.41
CA PHE A 28 21.65 -11.00 -3.51
C PHE A 28 22.81 -10.00 -3.66
N PRO A 29 23.38 -9.85 -4.86
CA PRO A 29 24.51 -8.95 -5.08
C PRO A 29 24.24 -7.52 -4.58
N GLY A 30 25.21 -6.94 -3.86
CA GLY A 30 25.13 -5.57 -3.33
C GLY A 30 24.38 -5.44 -1.99
N CYS A 31 23.83 -6.52 -1.43
CA CYS A 31 23.17 -6.48 -0.13
C CYS A 31 24.09 -6.13 1.04
N ASP A 32 25.39 -6.31 0.88
CA ASP A 32 26.45 -6.01 1.84
C ASP A 32 26.79 -4.52 1.93
N ALA A 33 26.24 -3.69 1.02
CA ALA A 33 26.26 -2.23 1.17
C ALA A 33 25.37 -1.73 2.33
N ASP A 34 24.44 -2.55 2.82
CA ASP A 34 23.64 -2.23 4.01
C ASP A 34 24.52 -2.30 5.28
N PRO A 35 24.64 -1.20 6.06
CA PRO A 35 25.42 -1.21 7.31
C PRO A 35 24.96 -2.25 8.33
N HIS A 36 23.73 -2.76 8.21
CA HIS A 36 23.16 -3.78 9.10
C HIS A 36 23.13 -5.19 8.47
N PHE A 37 23.79 -5.40 7.33
CA PHE A 37 23.77 -6.66 6.57
C PHE A 37 24.05 -7.89 7.46
N GLU A 38 25.20 -7.93 8.13
CA GLU A 38 25.61 -9.06 8.98
C GLU A 38 24.59 -9.33 10.10
N LYS A 39 24.03 -8.28 10.70
CA LYS A 39 23.00 -8.39 11.75
C LYS A 39 21.72 -9.00 11.21
N LYS A 40 21.26 -8.57 10.01
CA LYS A 40 20.06 -9.11 9.36
C LYS A 40 20.25 -10.57 8.96
N VAL A 41 21.41 -10.92 8.39
CA VAL A 41 21.76 -12.30 8.06
C VAL A 41 21.76 -13.18 9.29
N LEU A 42 22.39 -12.74 10.39
CA LEU A 42 22.39 -13.45 11.66
C LEU A 42 20.96 -13.69 12.19
N MET A 43 20.08 -12.69 12.10
CA MET A 43 18.69 -12.83 12.51
C MET A 43 17.95 -13.89 11.66
N ILE A 44 18.15 -13.89 10.34
CA ILE A 44 17.57 -14.91 9.45
C ILE A 44 18.12 -16.29 9.78
N PHE A 45 19.45 -16.42 9.92
CA PHE A 45 20.10 -17.68 10.27
C PHE A 45 19.51 -18.26 11.55
N LYS A 46 19.56 -17.50 12.66
CA LYS A 46 19.01 -17.93 13.95
C LYS A 46 17.52 -18.24 13.91
N ARG A 47 16.74 -17.56 13.07
CA ARG A 47 15.30 -17.80 12.95
C ARG A 47 14.99 -19.18 12.35
N PHE A 48 15.84 -19.66 11.44
CA PHE A 48 15.60 -20.88 10.68
C PHE A 48 16.44 -22.07 11.14
N SER A 49 17.61 -21.85 11.77
CA SER A 49 18.43 -22.87 12.42
C SER A 49 17.76 -23.35 13.72
N MET A 50 16.68 -24.11 13.58
CA MET A 50 15.85 -24.57 14.69
C MET A 50 16.33 -25.88 15.30
N SER A 51 17.09 -26.67 14.53
CA SER A 51 17.62 -27.96 14.99
C SER A 51 18.87 -27.77 15.83
N ASP A 52 19.69 -26.77 15.48
CA ASP A 52 20.92 -26.38 16.17
C ASP A 52 21.10 -24.86 15.98
N PRO A 53 21.35 -24.06 17.04
CA PRO A 53 21.48 -22.61 16.92
C PRO A 53 22.78 -22.15 16.21
N ASP A 54 23.81 -22.99 16.14
CA ASP A 54 25.13 -22.65 15.61
C ASP A 54 25.31 -23.08 14.15
N VAL A 55 24.54 -24.07 13.69
CA VAL A 55 24.58 -24.57 12.31
C VAL A 55 23.19 -24.77 11.71
N MET A 56 23.07 -24.57 10.39
CA MET A 56 21.83 -24.83 9.66
C MET A 56 21.92 -26.17 8.94
N VAL A 57 21.07 -27.12 9.32
CA VAL A 57 20.97 -28.42 8.65
C VAL A 57 20.03 -28.37 7.44
N GLN A 58 20.05 -29.42 6.61
CA GLN A 58 19.27 -29.46 5.36
C GLN A 58 17.76 -29.22 5.56
N THR A 59 17.17 -29.74 6.64
CA THR A 59 15.74 -29.56 6.96
C THR A 59 15.41 -28.12 7.32
N ASP A 60 16.30 -27.45 8.05
CA ASP A 60 16.17 -26.04 8.42
C ASP A 60 16.32 -25.15 7.19
N PHE A 61 17.32 -25.41 6.35
CA PHE A 61 17.51 -24.71 5.09
C PHE A 61 16.33 -24.90 4.13
N THR A 62 15.72 -26.09 4.09
CA THR A 62 14.54 -26.33 3.24
C THR A 62 13.38 -25.43 3.65
N LYS A 63 13.15 -25.27 4.97
CA LYS A 63 12.15 -24.32 5.48
C LYS A 63 12.52 -22.88 5.14
N LEU A 64 13.78 -22.47 5.32
CA LEU A 64 14.25 -21.16 4.90
C LEU A 64 14.00 -20.92 3.40
N TYR A 65 14.32 -21.90 2.58
CA TYR A 65 14.17 -21.81 1.13
C TYR A 65 12.70 -21.65 0.73
N ASP A 66 11.83 -22.53 1.23
CA ASP A 66 10.42 -22.55 0.83
C ASP A 66 9.61 -21.38 1.42
N TYR A 67 9.92 -20.96 2.65
CA TYR A 67 9.15 -19.92 3.34
C TYR A 67 9.72 -18.51 3.18
N PHE A 68 11.00 -18.37 2.81
CA PHE A 68 11.67 -17.07 2.72
C PHE A 68 12.37 -16.86 1.38
N LEU A 69 13.45 -17.59 1.08
CA LEU A 69 14.30 -17.27 -0.09
C LEU A 69 13.57 -17.37 -1.42
N ARG A 70 12.79 -18.42 -1.63
CA ARG A 70 12.00 -18.60 -2.86
C ARG A 70 11.03 -17.44 -3.08
N ARG A 71 10.44 -16.91 -2.00
CA ARG A 71 9.51 -15.78 -2.05
C ARG A 71 10.22 -14.46 -2.39
N CYS A 72 11.47 -14.31 -1.98
CA CYS A 72 12.31 -13.15 -2.33
C CYS A 72 12.82 -13.22 -3.78
N MET A 73 13.23 -14.41 -4.25
CA MET A 73 13.82 -14.59 -5.58
C MET A 73 12.78 -14.69 -6.70
N HIS A 74 11.58 -15.18 -6.38
CA HIS A 74 10.47 -15.32 -7.33
C HIS A 74 9.20 -14.72 -6.71
N PRO A 75 9.17 -13.39 -6.53
CA PRO A 75 7.99 -12.75 -5.98
C PRO A 75 6.81 -12.93 -6.92
N LYS A 76 5.64 -13.17 -6.35
CA LYS A 76 4.39 -13.07 -7.10
C LYS A 76 3.83 -11.69 -6.86
N CYS A 77 3.77 -10.93 -7.95
CA CYS A 77 3.49 -9.51 -7.90
C CYS A 77 2.01 -9.22 -8.19
N ALA A 78 1.46 -8.19 -7.55
CA ALA A 78 0.18 -7.60 -7.92
C ALA A 78 0.35 -6.10 -8.19
N LEU A 79 -0.43 -5.57 -9.13
CA LEU A 79 -0.60 -4.15 -9.33
C LEU A 79 -1.86 -3.69 -8.61
N ILE A 80 -1.76 -2.67 -7.77
CA ILE A 80 -2.89 -2.01 -7.11
C ILE A 80 -3.03 -0.62 -7.73
N ILE A 81 -4.15 -0.39 -8.42
CA ILE A 81 -4.51 0.92 -8.96
C ILE A 81 -5.52 1.54 -8.01
N VAL A 82 -5.06 2.58 -7.33
CA VAL A 82 -5.81 3.24 -6.26
C VAL A 82 -6.73 4.32 -6.82
N ASP A 83 -8.03 4.17 -6.56
CA ASP A 83 -9.09 5.18 -6.69
C ASP A 83 -9.07 6.00 -7.99
N PHE A 84 -8.80 5.36 -9.13
CA PHE A 84 -8.77 6.06 -10.42
C PHE A 84 -10.20 6.25 -10.98
N GLN A 85 -11.03 6.95 -10.20
CA GLN A 85 -12.47 7.17 -10.38
C GLN A 85 -12.78 8.54 -10.98
N ASN A 86 -13.95 8.68 -11.59
CA ASN A 86 -14.38 9.91 -12.28
C ASN A 86 -14.28 11.15 -11.37
N ASP A 87 -14.76 11.07 -10.12
CA ASP A 87 -14.75 12.24 -9.22
C ASP A 87 -13.36 12.78 -8.92
N PHE A 88 -12.33 11.94 -8.91
CA PHE A 88 -10.95 12.36 -8.68
C PHE A 88 -10.22 12.78 -9.97
N VAL A 89 -10.67 12.31 -11.13
CA VAL A 89 -10.05 12.60 -12.43
C VAL A 89 -10.61 13.91 -13.01
N ASP A 90 -11.92 13.97 -13.27
CA ASP A 90 -12.59 15.09 -13.94
C ASP A 90 -13.92 15.52 -13.29
N GLY A 91 -14.33 14.89 -12.19
CA GLY A 91 -15.59 15.16 -11.49
C GLY A 91 -15.47 16.07 -10.26
N SER A 92 -16.24 15.75 -9.20
CA SER A 92 -16.53 16.68 -8.10
C SER A 92 -15.32 17.05 -7.25
N LEU A 93 -14.36 16.13 -7.11
CA LEU A 93 -13.14 16.28 -6.32
C LEU A 93 -11.88 16.09 -7.19
N SER A 94 -11.95 16.59 -8.43
CA SER A 94 -10.88 16.42 -9.40
C SER A 94 -9.58 17.03 -8.90
N LEU A 95 -8.47 16.28 -9.02
CA LEU A 95 -7.13 16.77 -8.66
C LEU A 95 -6.68 18.00 -9.46
N LYS A 96 -7.29 18.25 -10.62
CA LYS A 96 -7.10 19.49 -11.40
C LYS A 96 -7.51 20.74 -10.62
N ARG A 97 -8.42 20.59 -9.65
CA ARG A 97 -8.94 21.68 -8.79
C ARG A 97 -8.28 21.71 -7.41
N CYS A 98 -7.42 20.75 -7.10
CA CYS A 98 -6.64 20.74 -5.87
C CYS A 98 -5.47 21.73 -5.97
N PRO A 99 -4.85 22.14 -4.84
CA PRO A 99 -3.81 23.16 -4.83
C PRO A 99 -2.63 22.90 -5.79
N ARG A 100 -2.28 21.64 -6.02
CA ARG A 100 -1.21 21.27 -6.95
C ARG A 100 -1.66 21.22 -8.42
N GLY A 101 -2.95 21.09 -8.68
CA GLY A 101 -3.57 21.18 -10.00
C GLY A 101 -3.12 20.13 -11.01
N GLU A 102 -2.69 18.95 -10.57
CA GLU A 102 -2.22 17.90 -11.48
C GLU A 102 -3.38 17.29 -12.29
N ASN A 103 -3.10 16.84 -13.51
CA ASN A 103 -4.07 16.19 -14.39
C ASN A 103 -3.91 14.67 -14.34
N PRO A 104 -4.82 13.91 -13.70
CA PRO A 104 -4.70 12.46 -13.62
C PRO A 104 -4.83 11.73 -14.96
N GLU A 105 -5.48 12.33 -15.97
CA GLU A 105 -5.67 11.69 -17.29
C GLU A 105 -4.34 11.35 -17.97
N VAL A 106 -3.27 12.09 -17.66
CA VAL A 106 -1.93 11.82 -18.21
C VAL A 106 -1.37 10.46 -17.77
N LEU A 107 -1.90 9.89 -16.68
CA LEU A 107 -1.47 8.59 -16.15
C LEU A 107 -2.09 7.41 -16.92
N ILE A 108 -3.19 7.63 -17.64
CA ILE A 108 -4.00 6.56 -18.26
C ILE A 108 -3.17 5.64 -19.17
N PRO A 109 -2.33 6.14 -20.11
CA PRO A 109 -1.55 5.28 -20.98
C PRO A 109 -0.57 4.40 -20.21
N GLY A 110 0.11 4.96 -19.20
CA GLY A 110 1.04 4.25 -18.35
C GLY A 110 0.35 3.19 -17.48
N LEU A 111 -0.75 3.56 -16.81
CA LEU A 111 -1.56 2.63 -16.01
C LEU A 111 -2.06 1.46 -16.87
N ASN A 112 -2.58 1.74 -18.07
CA ASN A 112 -3.08 0.69 -18.98
C ASN A 112 -1.97 -0.26 -19.45
N LYS A 113 -0.76 0.26 -19.74
CA LYS A 113 0.41 -0.58 -20.04
C LYS A 113 0.79 -1.46 -18.85
N MET A 114 0.76 -0.91 -17.63
CA MET A 114 1.07 -1.65 -16.40
C MET A 114 0.07 -2.79 -16.14
N VAL A 115 -1.22 -2.59 -16.40
CA VAL A 115 -2.25 -3.65 -16.28
C VAL A 115 -1.90 -4.89 -17.10
N ASP A 116 -1.26 -4.72 -18.25
CA ASP A 116 -0.86 -5.83 -19.13
C ASP A 116 0.38 -6.58 -18.66
N LEU A 117 1.20 -5.98 -17.80
CA LEU A 117 2.41 -6.59 -17.26
C LEU A 117 2.15 -7.44 -16.00
N PHE A 118 0.94 -7.39 -15.44
CA PHE A 118 0.60 -8.04 -14.18
C PHE A 118 -0.51 -9.09 -14.35
N ASP A 119 -0.26 -10.27 -13.77
CA ASP A 119 -1.26 -11.34 -13.70
C ASP A 119 -2.37 -11.00 -12.69
N VAL A 120 -1.99 -10.41 -11.56
CA VAL A 120 -2.92 -10.00 -10.49
C VAL A 120 -3.03 -8.48 -10.50
N VAL A 121 -4.23 -7.97 -10.74
CA VAL A 121 -4.54 -6.54 -10.73
C VAL A 121 -5.67 -6.30 -9.74
N VAL A 122 -5.51 -5.27 -8.93
CA VAL A 122 -6.47 -4.79 -7.95
C VAL A 122 -6.89 -3.37 -8.34
N TYR A 123 -8.19 -3.11 -8.35
CA TYR A 123 -8.73 -1.75 -8.44
C TYR A 123 -9.42 -1.42 -7.12
N THR A 124 -9.07 -0.27 -6.56
CA THR A 124 -9.74 0.23 -5.35
C THR A 124 -10.72 1.33 -5.72
N TYR A 125 -11.77 1.42 -4.92
CA TYR A 125 -12.85 2.37 -5.10
C TYR A 125 -13.11 3.01 -3.75
N ASP A 126 -13.01 4.34 -3.69
CA ASP A 126 -13.74 5.07 -2.68
C ASP A 126 -15.24 4.88 -2.95
N TRP A 127 -15.99 4.49 -1.92
CA TRP A 127 -17.35 3.98 -2.09
C TRP A 127 -18.26 4.44 -0.95
N HIS A 128 -18.50 5.75 -0.90
CA HIS A 128 -19.08 6.40 0.27
C HIS A 128 -20.61 6.43 0.27
N PRO A 129 -21.26 6.14 1.41
CA PRO A 129 -22.69 6.39 1.57
C PRO A 129 -22.98 7.90 1.52
N GLU A 130 -24.19 8.29 1.12
CA GLU A 130 -24.55 9.70 0.92
C GLU A 130 -24.40 10.56 2.19
N ASN A 131 -24.45 9.98 3.39
CA ASN A 131 -24.29 10.67 4.66
C ASN A 131 -22.92 10.48 5.33
N HIS A 132 -21.89 10.06 4.57
CA HIS A 132 -20.56 9.77 5.08
C HIS A 132 -19.94 10.92 5.90
N ILE A 133 -19.17 10.57 6.93
CA ILE A 133 -18.56 11.49 7.91
C ILE A 133 -17.58 12.48 7.29
N SER A 134 -16.92 12.09 6.20
CA SER A 134 -15.92 12.92 5.55
C SER A 134 -16.51 14.08 4.74
N PHE A 135 -17.83 14.12 4.51
CA PHE A 135 -18.45 15.14 3.66
C PHE A 135 -18.76 16.45 4.40
N LEU A 136 -18.37 17.58 3.80
CA LEU A 136 -18.67 18.95 4.25
C LEU A 136 -20.18 19.17 4.46
N GLU A 137 -20.99 18.57 3.61
CA GLU A 137 -22.44 18.69 3.63
C GLU A 137 -23.06 17.85 4.76
N CYS A 138 -22.27 16.98 5.40
CA CYS A 138 -22.72 16.06 6.44
C CYS A 138 -22.14 16.35 7.82
N PHE A 139 -21.17 17.28 7.99
CA PHE A 139 -20.52 17.50 9.30
C PHE A 139 -21.51 17.90 10.40
N LYS A 140 -22.56 18.66 10.06
CA LYS A 140 -23.61 19.09 11.01
C LYS A 140 -24.55 17.95 11.44
N LYS A 141 -24.50 16.79 10.77
CA LYS A 141 -25.30 15.62 11.12
C LYS A 141 -24.73 14.86 12.32
N ARG A 142 -23.53 15.21 12.77
CA ARG A 142 -22.83 14.56 13.88
C ARG A 142 -22.48 15.56 14.95
N LYS A 143 -22.35 15.05 16.17
CA LYS A 143 -21.88 15.84 17.31
C LYS A 143 -20.37 16.04 17.19
N LEU A 144 -19.93 17.28 17.37
CA LEU A 144 -18.50 17.57 17.53
C LEU A 144 -18.07 17.20 18.95
N HIS A 145 -16.91 16.57 19.06
CA HIS A 145 -16.30 16.26 20.35
C HIS A 145 -15.88 17.56 21.06
N SER A 146 -15.83 17.55 22.39
CA SER A 146 -15.47 18.72 23.20
C SER A 146 -14.06 19.28 22.92
N THR A 147 -13.20 18.47 22.31
CA THR A 147 -11.83 18.85 21.90
C THR A 147 -11.77 19.45 20.49
N CYS A 148 -12.89 19.54 19.76
CA CYS A 148 -12.93 20.18 18.45
C CYS A 148 -12.88 21.69 18.63
N THR A 149 -11.81 22.33 18.14
CA THR A 149 -11.61 23.78 18.25
C THR A 149 -12.16 24.56 17.06
N GLU A 150 -12.42 23.88 15.95
CA GLU A 150 -12.91 24.48 14.71
C GLU A 150 -14.35 24.98 14.85
N LYS A 151 -14.61 26.16 14.30
CA LYS A 151 -15.96 26.74 14.26
C LYS A 151 -16.68 26.29 12.98
N ALA A 152 -18.00 26.08 13.10
CA ALA A 152 -18.83 25.65 11.97
C ALA A 152 -18.84 26.62 10.77
N SER A 153 -18.48 27.90 10.96
CA SER A 153 -18.36 28.91 9.90
C SER A 153 -17.10 28.74 9.04
N ASP A 154 -16.09 28.04 9.57
CA ASP A 154 -14.73 28.02 9.03
C ASP A 154 -14.42 26.67 8.35
N VAL A 155 -15.41 25.77 8.30
CA VAL A 155 -15.26 24.43 7.73
C VAL A 155 -15.23 24.52 6.20
N THR A 156 -14.07 24.21 5.64
CA THR A 156 -13.78 24.23 4.20
C THR A 156 -13.08 22.91 3.81
N PRO A 157 -12.91 22.60 2.51
CA PRO A 157 -12.14 21.43 2.11
C PRO A 157 -10.76 21.41 2.78
N GLY A 158 -10.42 20.30 3.42
CA GLY A 158 -9.18 20.12 4.15
C GLY A 158 -9.23 20.50 5.64
N THR A 159 -10.29 21.15 6.13
CA THR A 159 -10.47 21.39 7.58
C THR A 159 -10.47 20.05 8.34
N MET A 160 -9.73 19.98 9.45
CA MET A 160 -9.73 18.83 10.36
C MET A 160 -10.74 19.04 11.49
N LEU A 161 -11.79 18.22 11.54
CA LEU A 161 -12.75 18.21 12.64
C LEU A 161 -12.49 17.03 13.60
N VAL A 162 -13.04 17.14 14.81
CA VAL A 162 -13.08 16.03 15.78
C VAL A 162 -14.54 15.73 16.12
N PHE A 163 -15.06 14.61 15.62
CA PHE A 163 -16.41 14.13 15.90
C PHE A 163 -16.43 13.28 17.17
N ASP A 164 -17.57 13.28 17.85
CA ASP A 164 -17.90 12.34 18.93
C ASP A 164 -18.71 11.19 18.32
N VAL A 165 -18.04 10.06 18.08
CA VAL A 165 -18.64 8.83 17.55
C VAL A 165 -18.67 7.83 18.69
N ASP A 166 -19.87 7.55 19.20
CA ASP A 166 -20.09 6.64 20.34
C ASP A 166 -19.21 6.91 21.57
N GLY A 167 -19.02 8.19 21.90
CA GLY A 167 -18.21 8.62 23.05
C GLY A 167 -16.71 8.65 22.78
N ARG A 168 -16.27 8.45 21.53
CA ARG A 168 -14.85 8.46 21.13
C ARG A 168 -14.53 9.64 20.22
N PRO A 169 -13.40 10.34 20.42
CA PRO A 169 -12.97 11.40 19.52
C PRO A 169 -12.42 10.81 18.21
N VAL A 170 -13.07 11.13 17.10
CA VAL A 170 -12.66 10.73 15.74
C VAL A 170 -12.20 11.96 14.96
N LYS A 171 -10.92 12.00 14.61
CA LYS A 171 -10.36 13.05 13.74
C LYS A 171 -10.73 12.75 12.30
N GLN A 172 -11.30 13.73 11.60
CA GLN A 172 -11.72 13.58 10.22
C GLN A 172 -11.36 14.83 9.42
N GLN A 173 -10.73 14.62 8.26
CA GLN A 173 -10.52 15.67 7.28
C GLN A 173 -11.79 15.84 6.44
N MET A 174 -12.22 17.08 6.22
CA MET A 174 -13.45 17.34 5.52
C MET A 174 -13.22 17.50 4.02
N TRP A 175 -14.07 16.86 3.21
CA TRP A 175 -14.03 16.85 1.76
C TRP A 175 -15.40 17.23 1.17
N PRO A 176 -15.46 17.84 -0.03
CA PRO A 176 -16.70 17.88 -0.81
C PRO A 176 -17.25 16.47 -1.03
N ARG A 177 -18.55 16.33 -1.26
CA ARG A 177 -19.12 15.05 -1.72
C ARG A 177 -18.39 14.51 -2.94
N HIS A 178 -18.01 13.24 -2.88
CA HIS A 178 -17.35 12.52 -3.95
C HIS A 178 -17.61 11.03 -3.80
N CYS A 179 -17.46 10.30 -4.89
CA CYS A 179 -17.47 8.84 -4.94
C CYS A 179 -18.65 8.22 -4.17
N ILE A 180 -19.83 8.83 -4.29
CA ILE A 180 -21.05 8.34 -3.65
C ILE A 180 -21.45 7.02 -4.32
N GLN A 181 -21.80 6.02 -3.51
CA GLN A 181 -22.17 4.69 -3.97
C GLN A 181 -23.21 4.73 -5.10
N ASN A 182 -22.97 3.92 -6.13
CA ASN A 182 -23.83 3.77 -7.30
C ASN A 182 -24.04 5.05 -8.12
N THR A 183 -23.15 6.04 -7.99
CA THR A 183 -23.15 7.23 -8.84
C THR A 183 -22.05 7.14 -9.90
N LYS A 184 -22.24 7.88 -11.00
CA LYS A 184 -21.23 8.00 -12.04
C LYS A 184 -19.89 8.52 -11.50
N GLY A 185 -19.90 9.39 -10.49
CA GLY A 185 -18.69 9.92 -9.86
C GLY A 185 -17.80 8.83 -9.26
N ALA A 186 -18.41 7.76 -8.75
CA ALA A 186 -17.74 6.63 -8.11
C ALA A 186 -17.30 5.52 -9.09
N GLU A 187 -17.67 5.58 -10.37
CA GLU A 187 -17.18 4.62 -11.36
C GLU A 187 -15.70 4.87 -11.67
N LEU A 188 -14.95 3.81 -12.03
CA LEU A 188 -13.60 3.98 -12.59
C LEU A 188 -13.67 4.84 -13.85
N HIS A 189 -12.63 5.66 -14.06
CA HIS A 189 -12.57 6.50 -15.22
C HIS A 189 -12.55 5.67 -16.51
N LYS A 190 -13.41 6.02 -17.47
CA LYS A 190 -13.66 5.26 -18.71
C LYS A 190 -12.40 4.95 -19.55
N GLY A 191 -11.35 5.75 -19.40
CA GLY A 191 -10.08 5.55 -20.11
C GLY A 191 -9.20 4.46 -19.50
N LEU A 192 -9.47 4.07 -18.25
CA LEU A 192 -8.75 3.02 -17.55
C LEU A 192 -9.19 1.64 -18.06
N LYS A 193 -8.22 0.83 -18.44
CA LYS A 193 -8.42 -0.57 -18.78
C LYS A 193 -8.71 -1.35 -17.51
N VAL A 194 -9.81 -2.10 -17.51
CA VAL A 194 -10.20 -2.99 -16.41
C VAL A 194 -9.95 -4.43 -16.82
N LYS A 195 -9.07 -5.14 -16.10
CA LYS A 195 -8.82 -6.57 -16.34
C LYS A 195 -10.03 -7.40 -15.85
N PRO A 196 -10.58 -8.34 -16.64
CA PRO A 196 -11.77 -9.11 -16.26
C PRO A 196 -11.66 -9.86 -14.93
N ASP A 197 -10.53 -10.50 -14.64
CA ASP A 197 -10.30 -11.29 -13.42
C ASP A 197 -9.64 -10.47 -12.29
N SER A 198 -9.83 -9.15 -12.30
CA SER A 198 -9.27 -8.27 -11.28
C SER A 198 -9.96 -8.41 -9.93
N ILE A 199 -9.23 -8.07 -8.87
CA ILE A 199 -9.78 -7.94 -7.53
C ILE A 199 -10.33 -6.52 -7.39
N ILE A 200 -11.55 -6.40 -6.87
CA ILE A 200 -12.21 -5.11 -6.64
C ILE A 200 -12.34 -4.91 -5.13
N ILE A 201 -11.85 -3.77 -4.64
CA ILE A 201 -11.94 -3.41 -3.22
C ILE A 201 -12.69 -2.08 -3.10
N HIS A 202 -13.84 -2.11 -2.43
CA HIS A 202 -14.50 -0.90 -1.97
C HIS A 202 -13.94 -0.52 -0.59
N LYS A 203 -13.78 0.78 -0.36
CA LYS A 203 -13.37 1.36 0.92
C LYS A 203 -14.22 2.59 1.24
N GLY A 204 -14.30 2.94 2.53
CA GLY A 204 -15.08 4.10 2.99
C GLY A 204 -16.59 3.87 2.97
N GLU A 205 -17.04 2.61 3.05
CA GLU A 205 -18.46 2.25 3.04
C GLU A 205 -19.15 2.55 4.38
N GLU A 206 -18.39 2.61 5.47
CA GLU A 206 -18.91 2.86 6.81
C GLU A 206 -19.20 4.34 7.03
N VAL A 207 -20.44 4.65 7.41
CA VAL A 207 -20.96 6.02 7.50
C VAL A 207 -20.14 6.92 8.42
N ASP A 208 -19.60 6.38 9.51
CA ASP A 208 -18.91 7.13 10.57
C ASP A 208 -17.39 6.95 10.59
N VAL A 209 -16.84 6.23 9.62
CA VAL A 209 -15.40 5.96 9.55
C VAL A 209 -14.91 6.04 8.11
N ASP A 210 -14.02 6.99 7.86
CA ASP A 210 -13.36 7.15 6.57
C ASP A 210 -12.22 6.11 6.38
N SER A 211 -11.83 5.87 5.13
CA SER A 211 -10.83 4.85 4.78
C SER A 211 -9.98 5.29 3.59
N TYR A 212 -8.81 5.86 3.87
CA TYR A 212 -7.85 6.17 2.80
C TYR A 212 -7.13 4.93 2.29
N SER A 213 -6.74 4.04 3.20
CA SER A 213 -6.07 2.80 2.84
C SER A 213 -7.06 1.81 2.25
N ALA A 214 -6.62 1.06 1.24
CA ALA A 214 -7.36 -0.07 0.72
C ALA A 214 -7.29 -1.32 1.62
N PHE A 215 -6.54 -1.27 2.74
CA PHE A 215 -6.38 -2.39 3.67
C PHE A 215 -7.21 -2.22 4.95
N TRP A 216 -7.19 -1.03 5.54
CA TRP A 216 -7.83 -0.72 6.82
C TRP A 216 -8.53 0.63 6.77
N ASP A 217 -9.61 0.75 7.54
CA ASP A 217 -10.19 2.05 7.81
C ASP A 217 -9.24 2.96 8.63
N ASN A 218 -9.54 4.26 8.70
CA ASN A 218 -8.69 5.25 9.37
C ASN A 218 -8.58 5.03 10.89
N LEU A 219 -9.49 4.26 11.50
CA LEU A 219 -9.46 3.89 12.92
C LEU A 219 -8.81 2.51 13.16
N ARG A 220 -8.46 1.79 12.10
CA ARG A 220 -7.98 0.41 12.09
C ARG A 220 -8.92 -0.57 12.80
N ILE A 221 -10.23 -0.33 12.71
CA ILE A 221 -11.24 -1.18 13.34
C ILE A 221 -11.72 -2.24 12.35
N SER A 222 -12.02 -1.82 11.13
CA SER A 222 -12.44 -2.66 10.01
C SER A 222 -11.31 -2.86 9.01
N LYS A 223 -11.28 -4.08 8.45
CA LYS A 223 -10.31 -4.51 7.44
C LYS A 223 -11.05 -4.89 6.17
N THR A 224 -10.55 -4.46 5.02
CA THR A 224 -11.07 -4.92 3.73
C THR A 224 -10.66 -6.38 3.46
N SER A 225 -11.20 -6.99 2.40
CA SER A 225 -10.79 -8.33 1.98
C SER A 225 -9.39 -8.39 1.36
N LEU A 226 -8.74 -7.25 1.08
CA LEU A 226 -7.55 -7.16 0.23
C LEU A 226 -6.40 -8.08 0.67
N VAL A 227 -6.15 -8.19 1.98
CA VAL A 227 -5.09 -9.10 2.48
C VAL A 227 -5.41 -10.56 2.18
N VAL A 228 -6.66 -10.95 2.38
CA VAL A 228 -7.12 -12.32 2.11
C VAL A 228 -7.04 -12.60 0.62
N ASP A 229 -7.50 -11.68 -0.20
CA ASP A 229 -7.51 -11.83 -1.67
C ASP A 229 -6.10 -11.94 -2.24
N LEU A 230 -5.18 -11.05 -1.85
CA LEU A 230 -3.78 -11.09 -2.28
C LEU A 230 -3.09 -12.39 -1.83
N ARG A 231 -3.26 -12.80 -0.57
CA ARG A 231 -2.66 -14.03 -0.04
C ARG A 231 -3.23 -15.28 -0.70
N SER A 232 -4.53 -15.30 -1.04
CA SER A 232 -5.15 -16.40 -1.77
C SER A 232 -4.54 -16.57 -3.18
N LYS A 233 -4.12 -15.47 -3.81
CA LYS A 233 -3.40 -15.47 -5.08
C LYS A 233 -1.90 -15.72 -4.92
N GLN A 234 -1.41 -15.94 -3.69
CA GLN A 234 -0.01 -16.13 -3.31
C GLN A 234 0.87 -14.89 -3.58
N VAL A 235 0.27 -13.70 -3.65
CA VAL A 235 0.99 -12.45 -3.83
C VAL A 235 1.81 -12.14 -2.58
N ASN A 236 3.05 -11.70 -2.79
CA ASN A 236 3.95 -11.26 -1.73
C ASN A 236 4.61 -9.90 -2.02
N HIS A 237 4.45 -9.36 -3.24
CA HIS A 237 4.90 -8.04 -3.63
C HIS A 237 3.75 -7.26 -4.27
N VAL A 238 3.46 -6.06 -3.77
CA VAL A 238 2.49 -5.15 -4.37
C VAL A 238 3.18 -3.93 -4.96
N TYR A 239 2.76 -3.58 -6.17
CA TYR A 239 3.12 -2.36 -6.87
C TYR A 239 1.91 -1.43 -6.81
N ILE A 240 2.09 -0.20 -6.34
CA ILE A 240 0.99 0.71 -6.07
C ILE A 240 1.13 1.94 -6.96
N ALA A 241 0.04 2.26 -7.68
CA ALA A 241 -0.12 3.42 -8.55
C ALA A 241 -1.54 3.98 -8.38
N GLY A 242 -1.86 5.08 -9.06
CA GLY A 242 -3.18 5.72 -8.98
C GLY A 242 -3.17 7.01 -8.15
N ILE A 243 -4.30 7.34 -7.53
CA ILE A 243 -4.51 8.66 -6.93
C ILE A 243 -5.22 8.60 -5.57
N ALA A 244 -5.03 9.57 -4.67
CA ALA A 244 -3.95 10.56 -4.70
C ALA A 244 -2.68 10.05 -3.98
N TYR A 245 -1.51 10.42 -4.51
CA TYR A 245 -0.18 10.05 -4.01
C TYR A 245 -0.02 10.29 -2.51
N ASP A 246 -0.43 11.45 -2.06
CA ASP A 246 -0.30 12.00 -0.71
C ASP A 246 -1.51 11.72 0.19
N ALA A 247 -2.41 10.83 -0.24
CA ALA A 247 -3.55 10.35 0.54
C ALA A 247 -3.72 8.82 0.39
N CYS A 248 -4.70 8.36 -0.41
CA CYS A 248 -5.06 6.94 -0.52
C CYS A 248 -3.89 6.06 -0.96
N VAL A 249 -3.05 6.53 -1.88
CA VAL A 249 -1.85 5.79 -2.34
C VAL A 249 -0.84 5.65 -1.20
N LEU A 250 -0.51 6.76 -0.51
CA LEU A 250 0.39 6.75 0.65
C LEU A 250 -0.09 5.76 1.71
N TRP A 251 -1.35 5.87 2.15
CA TRP A 251 -1.86 5.04 3.23
C TRP A 251 -1.98 3.57 2.83
N THR A 252 -2.36 3.29 1.58
CA THR A 252 -2.34 1.92 1.02
C THR A 252 -0.93 1.34 1.02
N ALA A 253 0.10 2.12 0.66
CA ALA A 253 1.49 1.67 0.70
C ALA A 253 1.98 1.42 2.13
N MET A 254 1.68 2.32 3.05
CA MET A 254 2.05 2.17 4.46
C MET A 254 1.43 0.91 5.08
N ASP A 255 0.15 0.64 4.79
CA ASP A 255 -0.52 -0.55 5.29
C ASP A 255 -0.07 -1.84 4.60
N ALA A 256 0.20 -1.81 3.29
CA ALA A 256 0.77 -2.97 2.60
C ALA A 256 2.07 -3.44 3.26
N MET A 257 2.96 -2.49 3.59
CA MET A 257 4.20 -2.78 4.33
C MET A 257 3.90 -3.32 5.72
N SER A 258 2.95 -2.71 6.45
CA SER A 258 2.55 -3.18 7.78
C SER A 258 1.93 -4.58 7.76
N GLU A 259 1.26 -4.96 6.68
CA GLU A 259 0.67 -6.29 6.47
C GLU A 259 1.69 -7.34 5.99
N GLY A 260 2.94 -6.91 5.78
CA GLY A 260 4.07 -7.77 5.43
C GLY A 260 4.25 -8.02 3.94
N PHE A 261 3.61 -7.23 3.07
CA PHE A 261 3.88 -7.28 1.63
C PHE A 261 5.15 -6.48 1.30
N MET A 262 6.01 -7.03 0.46
CA MET A 262 6.98 -6.19 -0.25
C MET A 262 6.19 -5.16 -1.03
N THR A 263 6.57 -3.89 -0.90
CA THR A 263 5.75 -2.79 -1.43
C THR A 263 6.63 -1.91 -2.29
N THR A 264 6.12 -1.47 -3.43
CA THR A 264 6.82 -0.52 -4.31
C THR A 264 5.81 0.47 -4.86
N LEU A 265 6.10 1.75 -4.72
CA LEU A 265 5.25 2.81 -5.24
C LEU A 265 5.79 3.28 -6.59
N ILE A 266 4.92 3.31 -7.59
CA ILE A 266 5.24 3.75 -8.94
C ILE A 266 4.98 5.26 -9.06
N ARG A 267 5.99 6.06 -8.72
CA ARG A 267 5.84 7.50 -8.44
C ARG A 267 5.41 8.32 -9.66
N ASP A 268 5.82 7.94 -10.85
CA ASP A 268 5.44 8.60 -12.10
C ASP A 268 4.03 8.22 -12.59
N LEU A 269 3.40 7.23 -11.96
CA LEU A 269 2.01 6.84 -12.20
C LEU A 269 1.09 7.23 -11.03
N THR A 270 1.38 8.35 -10.37
CA THR A 270 0.54 8.95 -9.33
C THR A 270 0.39 10.46 -9.50
N CYS A 271 -0.73 10.99 -9.00
CA CYS A 271 -0.95 12.44 -8.87
C CYS A 271 -1.18 12.86 -7.42
N SER A 272 -0.74 14.06 -7.07
CA SER A 272 -0.76 14.63 -5.72
C SER A 272 -1.84 15.71 -5.53
N ILE A 273 -2.31 15.89 -4.30
CA ILE A 273 -3.29 16.93 -3.92
C ILE A 273 -2.59 18.29 -3.74
N ALA A 274 -1.54 18.35 -2.92
CA ALA A 274 -0.85 19.59 -2.56
C ALA A 274 0.66 19.37 -2.38
N ASN A 275 1.45 20.45 -2.45
CA ASN A 275 2.90 20.37 -2.33
C ASN A 275 3.34 19.98 -0.91
N GLU A 276 2.67 20.53 0.09
CA GLU A 276 2.95 20.31 1.51
C GLU A 276 2.69 18.84 1.88
N THR A 277 1.52 18.31 1.53
CA THR A 277 1.14 16.92 1.78
C THR A 277 2.00 15.94 0.98
N THR A 278 2.44 16.32 -0.22
CA THR A 278 3.42 15.53 -1.00
C THR A 278 4.76 15.43 -0.28
N ALA A 279 5.28 16.54 0.25
CA ALA A 279 6.54 16.53 1.00
C ALA A 279 6.43 15.68 2.28
N GLU A 280 5.28 15.71 2.96
CA GLU A 280 5.01 14.82 4.10
C GLU A 280 4.94 13.34 3.70
N ALA A 281 4.29 13.03 2.58
CA ALA A 281 4.23 11.68 2.02
C ALA A 281 5.64 11.15 1.69
N ASP A 282 6.47 11.97 1.03
CA ASP A 282 7.86 11.64 0.71
C ASP A 282 8.68 11.35 1.98
N ALA A 283 8.55 12.20 3.01
CA ALA A 283 9.24 12.02 4.28
C ALA A 283 8.81 10.71 4.98
N ARG A 284 7.52 10.38 4.96
CA ARG A 284 6.96 9.15 5.54
C ARG A 284 7.47 7.90 4.80
N LEU A 285 7.37 7.88 3.47
CA LEU A 285 7.81 6.76 2.65
C LEU A 285 9.32 6.53 2.77
N LYS A 286 10.11 7.61 2.78
CA LYS A 286 11.55 7.54 3.03
C LYS A 286 11.87 6.95 4.40
N LYS A 287 11.18 7.39 5.46
CA LYS A 287 11.34 6.85 6.82
C LYS A 287 10.97 5.36 6.89
N ALA A 288 9.96 4.94 6.13
CA ALA A 288 9.54 3.56 6.04
C ALA A 288 10.44 2.69 5.14
N ASN A 289 11.41 3.29 4.44
CA ASN A 289 12.21 2.65 3.38
C ASN A 289 11.33 2.02 2.28
N CYS A 290 10.21 2.65 1.94
CA CYS A 290 9.41 2.23 0.80
C CYS A 290 10.18 2.56 -0.49
N PRO A 291 10.44 1.60 -1.38
CA PRO A 291 10.97 1.87 -2.71
C PRO A 291 9.99 2.71 -3.53
N LEU A 292 10.50 3.80 -4.10
CA LEU A 292 9.84 4.61 -5.12
C LEU A 292 10.55 4.37 -6.44
N ILE A 293 9.81 3.98 -7.47
CA ILE A 293 10.35 3.81 -8.81
C ILE A 293 9.65 4.75 -9.79
N CYS A 294 10.33 5.09 -10.87
CA CYS A 294 9.72 5.68 -12.06
C CYS A 294 9.82 4.67 -13.20
N THR A 295 8.71 4.41 -13.88
CA THR A 295 8.67 3.50 -15.02
C THR A 295 9.35 4.08 -16.26
N GLY A 296 9.28 5.40 -16.45
CA GLY A 296 9.68 6.05 -17.70
C GLY A 296 8.80 5.67 -18.89
N ILE A 297 7.63 5.06 -18.63
CA ILE A 297 6.68 4.63 -19.64
C ILE A 297 5.76 5.81 -19.95
N TRP A 298 6.01 6.47 -21.08
CA TRP A 298 5.17 7.54 -21.64
C TRP A 298 4.39 7.00 -22.85
#